data_AF-J6HU44-F1
#
_entry.id   AF-J6HU44-F1
#
_cell.length_a   1.000
_cell.length_b   1.000
_cell.length_c   1.000
_cell.angle_alpha   90.00
_cell.angle_beta   90.00
_cell.angle_gamma   90.00
#
_symmetry.space_group_name_H-M   'P 1'
#
loop_
_entity.id
_entity.type
_entity.pdbx_description
1 polymer ?
#
loop_
_entity_poly.entity_id
_entity_poly.type
_entity_poly.pdbx_seq_one_letter_code
_entity_poly.pdbx_strand_id
1 'polypeptide(L)'
;MTTVQPQNALPANTAQLTYRFLAGVCLIVFLLWLAGLVFLEPDPYALYIFTGIILAVVTLAAGSSARGPKAATMKSSEKVEFLKSLPESFQIFTNVSIGVRTNLDAVIVGANGVFIVDVKTRSGKIEPTAGSDWIRHKVGSKGTPYRVPMKNPLQQMKRNIRELQSYLASCGVRPWIDGSVCFTRAEFEEQIEGCYTSEDAVLDHIKNFPDEHPLSDEEQKTVAAALAERL
;
A
#
# COMPACT_ATOMS: atom_id res chain seq x y z
N MET A 1 55.42 -48.42 14.58
CA MET A 1 55.87 -47.33 15.46
C MET A 1 55.62 -46.03 14.71
N THR A 2 54.51 -45.37 15.02
CA THR A 2 54.02 -44.21 14.27
C THR A 2 54.19 -42.98 15.15
N THR A 3 55.02 -42.05 14.69
CA THR A 3 55.34 -40.79 15.36
C THR A 3 54.20 -39.79 15.16
N VAL A 4 53.67 -39.24 16.26
CA VAL A 4 52.71 -38.12 16.24
C VAL A 4 53.47 -36.87 16.69
N GLN A 5 53.54 -35.88 15.80
CA GLN A 5 54.07 -34.54 16.05
C GLN A 5 52.99 -33.63 16.67
N PRO A 6 53.32 -32.70 17.57
CA PRO A 6 52.36 -31.77 18.16
C PRO A 6 52.10 -30.58 17.22
N GLN A 7 50.83 -30.23 17.05
CA GLN A 7 50.40 -29.05 16.31
C GLN A 7 50.62 -27.78 17.15
N ASN A 8 51.43 -26.84 16.63
CA ASN A 8 51.65 -25.53 17.21
C ASN A 8 50.39 -24.64 17.04
N ALA A 9 49.71 -24.34 18.14
CA ALA A 9 48.70 -23.29 18.20
C ALA A 9 49.38 -21.94 18.48
N LEU A 10 49.21 -20.97 17.57
CA LEU A 10 49.68 -19.59 17.74
C LEU A 10 48.92 -18.91 18.91
N PRO A 11 49.61 -18.22 19.84
CA PRO A 11 48.97 -17.64 21.03
C PRO A 11 48.13 -16.41 20.65
N ALA A 12 46.87 -16.37 21.13
CA ALA A 12 45.87 -15.33 20.85
C ALA A 12 46.33 -13.86 21.07
N ASN A 13 47.41 -13.62 21.81
CA ASN A 13 48.00 -12.30 22.03
C ASN A 13 48.61 -11.66 20.78
N THR A 14 49.06 -12.46 19.79
CA THR A 14 49.67 -11.91 18.57
C THR A 14 48.63 -11.25 17.66
N ALA A 15 47.44 -11.85 17.54
CA ALA A 15 46.34 -11.29 16.77
C ALA A 15 45.88 -9.94 17.35
N GLN A 16 45.69 -9.85 18.67
CA GLN A 16 45.23 -8.61 19.31
C GLN A 16 46.25 -7.47 19.18
N LEU A 17 47.55 -7.77 19.20
CA LEU A 17 48.60 -6.79 18.97
C LEU A 17 48.61 -6.29 17.51
N THR A 18 48.38 -7.17 16.53
CA THR A 18 48.29 -6.78 15.11
C THR A 18 47.10 -5.86 14.83
N TYR A 19 45.93 -6.10 15.43
CA TYR A 19 44.77 -5.23 15.27
C TYR A 19 44.98 -3.84 15.88
N ARG A 20 45.63 -3.75 17.04
CA ARG A 20 45.92 -2.46 17.68
C ARG A 20 46.94 -1.65 16.88
N PHE A 21 47.94 -2.32 16.31
CA PHE A 21 48.92 -1.69 15.42
C PHE A 21 48.24 -1.19 14.14
N LEU A 22 47.41 -2.03 13.51
CA LEU A 22 46.66 -1.66 12.30
C LEU A 22 45.69 -0.50 12.56
N ALA A 23 44.97 -0.51 13.67
CA ALA A 23 44.08 0.59 14.08
C ALA A 23 44.86 1.89 14.31
N GLY A 24 46.05 1.81 14.92
CA GLY A 24 46.93 2.97 15.10
C GLY A 24 47.42 3.56 13.78
N VAL A 25 47.82 2.71 12.83
CA VAL A 25 48.24 3.13 11.48
C VAL A 25 47.07 3.79 10.74
N CYS A 26 45.87 3.19 10.77
CA CYS A 26 44.68 3.76 10.14
C CYS A 26 44.29 5.12 10.75
N LEU A 27 44.40 5.27 12.07
CA LEU A 27 44.15 6.55 12.76
C LEU A 27 45.14 7.63 12.29
N ILE A 28 46.43 7.29 12.18
CA ILE A 28 47.44 8.24 11.72
C ILE A 28 47.19 8.66 10.26
N VAL A 29 46.87 7.71 9.38
CA VAL A 29 46.52 8.01 7.98
C VAL A 29 45.28 8.91 7.90
N PHE A 30 44.26 8.64 8.72
CA PHE A 30 43.05 9.46 8.79
C PHE A 30 43.33 10.89 9.27
N LEU A 31 44.16 11.04 10.31
CA LEU A 31 44.53 12.35 10.83
C LEU A 31 45.41 13.14 9.85
N LEU A 32 46.29 12.47 9.09
CA LEU A 32 47.06 13.09 8.01
C LEU A 32 46.17 13.53 6.85
N TRP A 33 45.16 12.74 6.49
CA TRP A 33 44.14 13.13 5.50
C TRP A 33 43.33 14.36 5.97
N LEU A 34 42.91 14.38 7.24
CA LEU A 34 42.15 15.47 7.84
C LEU A 34 42.99 16.75 7.97
N ALA A 35 44.28 16.63 8.28
CA ALA A 35 45.23 17.73 8.27
C ALA A 35 45.44 18.31 6.86
N GLY A 36 45.49 17.45 5.83
CA GLY A 36 45.50 17.88 4.43
C GLY A 36 44.26 18.68 4.02
N LEU A 37 43.11 18.41 4.66
CA LEU A 37 41.85 19.13 4.46
C LEU A 37 41.86 20.53 5.09
N VAL A 38 42.68 20.75 6.13
CA VAL A 38 42.76 22.02 6.87
C VAL A 38 43.88 22.94 6.36
N PHE A 39 44.96 22.38 5.78
CA PHE A 39 46.16 23.14 5.43
C PHE A 39 46.42 23.35 3.93
N LEU A 40 45.67 22.72 3.01
CA LEU A 40 45.81 23.01 1.59
C LEU A 40 44.79 24.06 1.14
N GLU A 41 45.29 25.24 0.77
CA GLU A 41 44.58 26.28 0.02
C GLU A 41 43.87 25.71 -1.23
N PRO A 42 42.82 26.37 -1.78
CA PRO A 42 41.75 25.70 -2.51
C PRO A 42 42.24 25.16 -3.86
N ASP A 43 42.53 23.85 -3.90
CA ASP A 43 43.00 23.12 -5.07
C ASP A 43 41.94 22.06 -5.51
N PRO A 44 41.95 21.60 -6.78
CA PRO A 44 40.81 21.07 -7.54
C PRO A 44 40.21 19.75 -7.03
N TYR A 45 40.72 19.22 -5.92
CA TYR A 45 40.21 18.05 -5.21
C TYR A 45 38.82 18.30 -4.61
N ALA A 46 38.47 19.54 -4.28
CA ALA A 46 37.12 19.89 -3.89
C ALA A 46 36.11 19.53 -5.00
N LEU A 47 36.44 19.77 -6.27
CA LEU A 47 35.57 19.43 -7.41
C LEU A 47 35.42 17.91 -7.57
N TYR A 48 36.47 17.13 -7.33
CA TYR A 48 36.40 15.66 -7.35
C TYR A 48 35.55 15.10 -6.21
N ILE A 49 35.61 15.71 -5.02
CA ILE A 49 34.76 15.34 -3.89
C ILE A 49 33.30 15.73 -4.17
N PHE A 50 33.04 16.93 -4.70
CA PHE A 50 31.69 17.35 -5.09
C PHE A 50 31.09 16.47 -6.18
N THR A 51 31.87 16.12 -7.22
CA THR A 51 31.41 15.20 -8.27
C THR A 51 31.17 13.79 -7.75
N GLY A 52 32.01 13.30 -6.83
CA GLY A 52 31.81 12.03 -6.13
C GLY A 52 30.54 12.02 -5.26
N ILE A 53 30.26 13.09 -4.53
CA ILE A 53 29.04 13.25 -3.72
C ILE A 53 27.81 13.33 -4.62
N ILE A 54 27.87 14.11 -5.72
CA ILE A 54 26.77 14.20 -6.69
C ILE A 54 26.48 12.83 -7.30
N LEU A 55 27.51 12.07 -7.69
CA LEU A 55 27.34 10.74 -8.24
C LEU A 55 26.76 9.77 -7.21
N ALA A 56 27.21 9.83 -5.95
CA ALA A 56 26.66 9.02 -4.86
C ALA A 56 25.19 9.37 -4.54
N VAL A 57 24.82 10.65 -4.58
CA VAL A 57 23.43 11.09 -4.42
C VAL A 57 22.57 10.65 -5.60
N VAL A 58 23.08 10.72 -6.84
CA VAL A 58 22.38 10.24 -8.04
C VAL A 58 22.19 8.73 -8.02
N THR A 59 23.19 7.95 -7.61
CA THR A 59 23.06 6.48 -7.50
C THR A 59 22.16 6.06 -6.35
N LEU A 60 22.17 6.78 -5.22
CA LEU A 60 21.21 6.56 -4.13
C LEU A 60 19.78 6.96 -4.52
N ALA A 61 19.60 8.07 -5.23
CA ALA A 61 18.31 8.50 -5.74
C ALA A 61 17.77 7.51 -6.79
N ALA A 62 18.60 7.08 -7.73
CA ALA A 62 18.25 6.08 -8.74
C ALA A 62 18.00 4.69 -8.11
N GLY A 63 18.81 4.28 -7.12
CA GLY A 63 18.62 3.03 -6.38
C GLY A 63 17.38 3.02 -5.47
N SER A 64 16.92 4.21 -5.05
CA SER A 64 15.65 4.36 -4.34
C SER A 64 14.43 4.28 -5.25
N SER A 65 14.62 4.33 -6.57
CA SER A 65 13.56 4.26 -7.58
C SER A 65 13.03 2.84 -7.83
N ALA A 66 13.61 1.82 -7.19
CA ALA A 66 13.05 0.47 -7.12
C ALA A 66 12.01 0.29 -5.99
N ARG A 67 11.65 1.36 -5.27
CA ARG A 67 10.39 1.39 -4.51
C ARG A 67 9.30 1.75 -5.49
N GLY A 68 8.41 0.79 -5.75
CA GLY A 68 7.10 1.09 -6.36
C GLY A 68 6.47 2.30 -5.66
N PRO A 69 5.61 3.06 -6.36
CA PRO A 69 5.05 4.31 -5.85
C PRO A 69 4.62 4.12 -4.40
N LYS A 70 5.31 4.82 -3.48
CA LYS A 70 4.92 4.86 -2.07
C LYS A 70 3.43 5.14 -2.06
N ALA A 71 2.66 4.24 -1.43
CA ALA A 71 1.25 4.41 -1.17
C ALA A 71 1.00 5.90 -0.90
N ALA A 72 0.29 6.54 -1.83
CA ALA A 72 -0.14 7.91 -1.64
C ALA A 72 -1.02 7.87 -0.39
N THR A 73 -0.45 8.19 0.78
CA THR A 73 -1.18 8.30 2.04
C THR A 73 -2.01 9.58 1.95
N MET A 74 -3.05 9.50 1.15
CA MET A 74 -4.01 10.56 0.90
C MET A 74 -5.10 10.41 1.94
N LYS A 75 -5.36 11.53 2.63
CA LYS A 75 -6.26 11.73 3.78
C LYS A 75 -7.43 10.73 3.82
N SER A 76 -7.27 9.61 4.56
CA SER A 76 -8.32 8.60 4.66
C SER A 76 -9.54 9.22 5.32
N SER A 77 -10.72 9.09 4.70
CA SER A 77 -11.95 9.39 5.43
C SER A 77 -12.08 8.40 6.59
N GLU A 78 -12.53 8.85 7.75
CA GLU A 78 -12.71 8.02 8.98
C GLU A 78 -13.43 6.70 8.69
N LYS A 79 -14.34 6.71 7.70
CA LYS A 79 -15.15 5.56 7.29
C LYS A 79 -14.38 4.38 6.71
N VAL A 80 -13.20 4.61 6.14
CA VAL A 80 -12.41 3.58 5.44
C VAL A 80 -11.11 3.26 6.17
N GLU A 81 -10.97 3.71 7.41
CA GLU A 81 -9.74 3.56 8.20
C GLU A 81 -9.39 2.09 8.49
N PHE A 82 -10.41 1.24 8.68
CA PHE A 82 -10.21 -0.20 8.91
C PHE A 82 -9.44 -0.90 7.78
N LEU A 83 -9.50 -0.37 6.54
CA LEU A 83 -8.76 -0.91 5.41
C LEU A 83 -7.24 -0.82 5.61
N LYS A 84 -6.75 0.08 6.46
CA LYS A 84 -5.31 0.17 6.80
C LYS A 84 -4.76 -1.07 7.50
N SER A 85 -5.64 -1.97 7.98
CA SER A 85 -5.24 -3.27 8.53
C SER A 85 -4.92 -4.31 7.46
N LEU A 86 -5.14 -4.00 6.17
CA LEU A 86 -4.67 -4.83 5.06
C LEU A 86 -3.13 -4.87 5.04
N PRO A 87 -2.54 -6.00 4.56
CA PRO A 87 -1.09 -6.09 4.39
C PRO A 87 -0.51 -4.98 3.51
N GLU A 88 0.76 -4.61 3.72
CA GLU A 88 1.45 -3.57 2.93
C GLU A 88 1.53 -3.85 1.43
N SER A 89 1.32 -5.10 1.02
CA SER A 89 1.22 -5.50 -0.39
C SER A 89 0.00 -4.89 -1.10
N PHE A 90 -1.00 -4.43 -0.35
CA PHE A 90 -2.18 -3.77 -0.89
C PHE A 90 -2.00 -2.25 -0.88
N GLN A 91 -2.31 -1.61 -2.01
CA GLN A 91 -2.33 -0.16 -2.13
C GLN A 91 -3.77 0.33 -2.00
N ILE A 92 -3.99 1.36 -1.18
CA ILE A 92 -5.33 1.87 -0.87
C ILE A 92 -5.44 3.31 -1.36
N PHE A 93 -6.41 3.56 -2.22
CA PHE A 93 -6.76 4.86 -2.78
C PHE A 93 -8.13 5.27 -2.25
N THR A 94 -8.26 6.46 -1.67
CA THR A 94 -9.53 6.91 -1.08
C THR A 94 -10.07 8.13 -1.80
N ASN A 95 -11.40 8.28 -1.87
CA ASN A 95 -12.08 9.38 -2.55
C ASN A 95 -11.72 9.50 -4.06
N VAL A 96 -11.61 8.38 -4.76
CA VAL A 96 -11.24 8.36 -6.18
C VAL A 96 -12.39 8.88 -7.04
N SER A 97 -12.15 9.94 -7.82
CA SER A 97 -13.12 10.55 -8.73
C SER A 97 -12.99 9.98 -10.14
N ILE A 98 -13.99 9.21 -10.56
CA ILE A 98 -14.04 8.60 -11.89
C ILE A 98 -15.15 9.26 -12.70
N GLY A 99 -14.76 9.86 -13.82
CA GLY A 99 -15.69 10.62 -14.66
C GLY A 99 -16.20 11.89 -13.96
N VAL A 100 -17.44 12.29 -14.26
CA VAL A 100 -17.99 13.59 -13.83
C VAL A 100 -18.77 13.51 -12.52
N ARG A 101 -19.30 12.33 -12.16
CA ARG A 101 -20.27 12.18 -11.06
C ARG A 101 -20.05 10.97 -10.16
N THR A 102 -18.98 10.21 -10.35
CA THR A 102 -18.75 8.98 -9.60
C THR A 102 -17.53 9.16 -8.72
N ASN A 103 -17.78 9.21 -7.42
CA ASN A 103 -16.73 9.21 -6.41
C ASN A 103 -16.78 7.87 -5.70
N LEU A 104 -15.65 7.20 -5.62
CA LEU A 104 -15.47 5.93 -4.92
C LEU A 104 -14.87 6.19 -3.56
N ASP A 105 -15.47 5.64 -2.50
CA ASP A 105 -14.98 5.83 -1.14
C ASP A 105 -13.56 5.24 -0.97
N ALA A 106 -13.36 4.00 -1.43
CA ALA A 106 -12.06 3.37 -1.50
C ALA A 106 -11.90 2.44 -2.71
N VAL A 107 -10.70 2.45 -3.30
CA VAL A 107 -10.22 1.50 -4.30
C VAL A 107 -8.94 0.87 -3.78
N ILE A 108 -8.90 -0.45 -3.72
CA ILE A 108 -7.75 -1.23 -3.23
C ILE A 108 -7.14 -1.97 -4.42
N VAL A 109 -5.82 -1.95 -4.54
CA VAL A 109 -5.06 -2.66 -5.58
C VAL A 109 -4.16 -3.68 -4.89
N GLY A 110 -4.31 -4.95 -5.22
CA GLY A 110 -3.45 -6.03 -4.78
C GLY A 110 -3.08 -6.96 -5.93
N ALA A 111 -2.20 -7.92 -5.65
CA ALA A 111 -1.80 -8.92 -6.65
C ALA A 111 -2.98 -9.79 -7.12
N ASN A 112 -3.97 -10.00 -6.25
CA ASN A 112 -5.16 -10.82 -6.53
C ASN A 112 -6.32 -10.06 -7.19
N GLY A 113 -6.22 -8.74 -7.39
CA GLY A 113 -7.31 -7.97 -7.98
C GLY A 113 -7.35 -6.49 -7.63
N VAL A 114 -8.34 -5.81 -8.20
CA VAL A 114 -8.75 -4.46 -7.81
C VAL A 114 -10.11 -4.54 -7.11
N PHE A 115 -10.25 -3.83 -6.00
CA PHE A 115 -11.46 -3.88 -5.18
C PHE A 115 -12.04 -2.48 -4.97
N ILE A 116 -13.35 -2.33 -5.08
CA ILE A 116 -14.07 -1.12 -4.68
C ILE A 116 -14.78 -1.40 -3.36
N VAL A 117 -14.60 -0.52 -2.37
CA VAL A 117 -15.33 -0.60 -1.09
C VAL A 117 -16.12 0.69 -0.89
N ASP A 118 -17.43 0.57 -0.74
CA ASP A 118 -18.36 1.68 -0.41
C ASP A 118 -18.89 1.48 1.02
N VAL A 119 -18.75 2.49 1.88
CA VAL A 119 -19.07 2.38 3.31
C VAL A 119 -20.33 3.18 3.65
N LYS A 120 -21.37 2.47 4.10
CA LYS A 120 -22.68 3.02 4.44
C LYS A 120 -22.97 2.93 5.94
N THR A 121 -22.85 4.05 6.63
CA THR A 121 -23.09 4.18 8.09
C THR A 121 -24.58 4.21 8.50
N ARG A 122 -25.51 3.77 7.64
CA ARG A 122 -26.93 3.99 7.88
C ARG A 122 -27.55 2.84 8.69
N SER A 123 -28.23 3.17 9.80
CA SER A 123 -28.86 2.18 10.67
C SER A 123 -30.23 1.67 10.19
N GLY A 124 -30.67 0.58 10.80
CA GLY A 124 -31.97 -0.04 10.62
C GLY A 124 -31.93 -1.33 9.81
N LYS A 125 -33.06 -2.02 9.79
CA LYS A 125 -33.22 -3.28 9.06
C LYS A 125 -33.40 -3.00 7.56
N ILE A 126 -32.62 -3.70 6.74
CA ILE A 126 -32.64 -3.60 5.28
C ILE A 126 -33.27 -4.86 4.70
N GLU A 127 -34.30 -4.66 3.90
CA GLU A 127 -35.02 -5.67 3.15
C GLU A 127 -34.60 -5.52 1.68
N PRO A 128 -33.65 -6.35 1.19
CA PRO A 128 -33.27 -6.33 -0.21
C PRO A 128 -34.44 -6.78 -1.09
N THR A 129 -34.60 -6.13 -2.22
CA THR A 129 -35.58 -6.52 -3.24
C THR A 129 -34.85 -6.80 -4.53
N ALA A 130 -35.09 -7.98 -5.11
CA ALA A 130 -34.41 -8.40 -6.33
C ALA A 130 -34.71 -7.42 -7.48
N GLY A 131 -33.66 -6.99 -8.20
CA GLY A 131 -33.78 -6.16 -9.40
C GLY A 131 -34.38 -4.76 -9.21
N SER A 132 -34.61 -4.32 -7.98
CA SER A 132 -35.28 -3.05 -7.68
C SER A 132 -34.64 -2.35 -6.47
N ASP A 133 -35.14 -1.15 -6.17
CA ASP A 133 -34.77 -0.42 -4.96
C ASP A 133 -35.10 -1.23 -3.71
N TRP A 134 -34.21 -1.18 -2.75
CA TRP A 134 -34.33 -1.86 -1.47
C TRP A 134 -35.24 -1.09 -0.53
N ILE A 135 -35.72 -1.77 0.50
CA ILE A 135 -36.58 -1.16 1.50
C ILE A 135 -35.83 -1.13 2.83
N ARG A 136 -35.88 0.02 3.50
CA ARG A 136 -35.34 0.17 4.85
C ARG A 136 -36.48 0.37 5.83
N HIS A 137 -36.42 -0.36 6.93
CA HIS A 137 -37.31 -0.19 8.06
C HIS A 137 -36.71 0.82 9.04
N LYS A 138 -37.48 1.83 9.43
CA LYS A 138 -37.10 2.85 10.40
C LYS A 138 -38.16 2.97 11.48
N VAL A 139 -37.73 3.41 12.65
CA VAL A 139 -38.63 3.79 13.74
C VAL A 139 -38.59 5.32 13.88
N GLY A 140 -39.75 5.96 13.77
CA GLY A 140 -39.88 7.40 13.93
C GLY A 140 -39.68 7.82 15.39
N SER A 141 -39.53 9.12 15.63
CA SER A 141 -39.32 9.69 16.98
C SER A 141 -40.46 9.35 17.96
N LYS A 142 -41.65 9.02 17.46
CA LYS A 142 -42.82 8.61 18.26
C LYS A 142 -42.96 7.08 18.40
N GLY A 143 -41.93 6.31 18.04
CA GLY A 143 -41.95 4.85 18.09
C GLY A 143 -42.68 4.16 16.93
N THR A 144 -43.25 4.92 15.99
CA THR A 144 -43.98 4.35 14.84
C THR A 144 -43.02 3.79 13.78
N PRO A 145 -43.10 2.50 13.42
CA PRO A 145 -42.33 1.93 12.33
C PRO A 145 -42.81 2.47 10.97
N TYR A 146 -41.89 2.70 10.03
CA TYR A 146 -42.19 3.05 8.65
C TYR A 146 -41.13 2.53 7.68
N ARG A 147 -41.52 2.39 6.41
CA ARG A 147 -40.67 1.87 5.33
C ARG A 147 -40.20 3.03 4.45
N VAL A 148 -38.91 3.03 4.11
CA VAL A 148 -38.31 4.05 3.23
C VAL A 148 -37.63 3.36 2.05
N PRO A 149 -37.96 3.74 0.80
CA PRO A 149 -37.24 3.24 -0.36
C PRO A 149 -35.79 3.72 -0.34
N MET A 150 -34.89 2.83 -0.73
CA MET A 150 -33.46 3.06 -0.79
C MET A 150 -32.94 2.51 -2.11
N LYS A 151 -32.17 3.32 -2.84
CA LYS A 151 -31.49 2.85 -4.05
C LYS A 151 -30.67 1.59 -3.78
N ASN A 152 -30.77 0.64 -4.70
CA ASN A 152 -30.05 -0.62 -4.62
C ASN A 152 -28.52 -0.35 -4.65
N PRO A 153 -27.81 -0.64 -3.54
CA PRO A 153 -26.39 -0.33 -3.40
C PRO A 153 -25.54 -1.24 -4.31
N LEU A 154 -25.97 -2.47 -4.57
CA LEU A 154 -25.28 -3.40 -5.48
C LEU A 154 -25.46 -2.98 -6.94
N GLN A 155 -26.62 -2.42 -7.31
CA GLN A 155 -26.80 -1.86 -8.65
C GLN A 155 -25.91 -0.63 -8.85
N GLN A 156 -25.78 0.21 -7.82
CA GLN A 156 -24.83 1.32 -7.83
C GLN A 156 -23.39 0.82 -7.93
N MET A 157 -23.01 -0.20 -7.16
CA MET A 157 -21.69 -0.82 -7.22
C MET A 157 -21.38 -1.38 -8.61
N LYS A 158 -22.30 -2.12 -9.24
CA LYS A 158 -22.14 -2.63 -10.61
C LYS A 158 -21.87 -1.51 -11.63
N ARG A 159 -22.52 -0.35 -11.45
CA ARG A 159 -22.25 0.82 -12.29
C ARG A 159 -20.83 1.37 -12.02
N ASN A 160 -20.45 1.51 -10.76
CA ASN A 160 -19.11 1.98 -10.38
C ASN A 160 -18.00 1.08 -10.94
N ILE A 161 -18.16 -0.25 -10.85
CA ILE A 161 -17.25 -1.23 -11.45
C ILE A 161 -17.09 -1.00 -12.95
N ARG A 162 -18.21 -0.87 -13.69
CA ARG A 162 -18.16 -0.64 -15.15
C ARG A 162 -17.45 0.66 -15.52
N GLU A 163 -17.68 1.71 -14.75
CA GLU A 163 -17.04 3.01 -14.97
C GLU A 163 -15.53 2.95 -14.68
N LEU A 164 -15.12 2.34 -13.57
CA LEU A 164 -13.69 2.11 -13.26
C LEU A 164 -13.03 1.21 -14.32
N GLN A 165 -13.70 0.14 -14.74
CA GLN A 165 -13.19 -0.77 -15.77
C GLN A 165 -12.99 -0.04 -17.10
N SER A 166 -13.93 0.82 -17.48
CA SER A 166 -13.82 1.63 -18.71
C SER A 166 -12.67 2.64 -18.61
N TYR A 167 -12.49 3.26 -17.44
CA TYR A 167 -11.39 4.18 -17.19
C TYR A 167 -10.03 3.48 -17.26
N LEU A 168 -9.85 2.38 -16.54
CA LEU A 168 -8.59 1.62 -16.55
C LEU A 168 -8.29 1.03 -17.94
N ALA A 169 -9.31 0.59 -18.67
CA ALA A 169 -9.15 0.14 -20.04
C ALA A 169 -8.62 1.25 -20.96
N SER A 170 -9.02 2.51 -20.73
CA SER A 170 -8.46 3.67 -21.45
C SER A 170 -7.00 3.96 -21.09
N CYS A 171 -6.55 3.52 -19.92
CA CYS A 171 -5.15 3.56 -19.47
C CYS A 171 -4.34 2.33 -19.93
N GLY A 172 -4.95 1.41 -20.68
CA GLY A 172 -4.28 0.24 -21.26
C GLY A 172 -4.31 -1.04 -20.41
N VAL A 173 -5.03 -1.06 -19.28
CA VAL A 173 -5.12 -2.22 -18.38
C VAL A 173 -6.56 -2.65 -18.12
N ARG A 174 -6.80 -3.95 -17.98
CA ARG A 174 -8.15 -4.51 -17.76
C ARG A 174 -8.17 -5.50 -16.60
N PRO A 175 -7.89 -5.03 -15.37
CA PRO A 175 -7.87 -5.92 -14.22
C PRO A 175 -9.25 -6.45 -13.91
N TRP A 176 -9.29 -7.58 -13.20
CA TRP A 176 -10.51 -8.01 -12.53
C TRP A 176 -10.84 -7.04 -11.41
N ILE A 177 -12.09 -6.55 -11.40
CA ILE A 177 -12.58 -5.58 -10.41
C ILE A 177 -13.74 -6.21 -9.65
N ASP A 178 -13.57 -6.37 -8.35
CA ASP A 178 -14.61 -6.78 -7.43
C ASP A 178 -15.14 -5.58 -6.61
N GLY A 179 -16.39 -5.66 -6.14
CA GLY A 179 -17.04 -4.56 -5.44
C GLY A 179 -17.81 -5.01 -4.21
N SER A 180 -17.50 -4.38 -3.08
CA SER A 180 -18.06 -4.67 -1.77
C SER A 180 -18.75 -3.44 -1.17
N VAL A 181 -19.92 -3.64 -0.56
CA VAL A 181 -20.64 -2.59 0.18
C VAL A 181 -20.65 -2.95 1.67
N CYS A 182 -20.04 -2.11 2.49
CA CYS A 182 -19.98 -2.29 3.94
C CYS A 182 -21.07 -1.47 4.64
N PHE A 183 -21.90 -2.11 5.45
CA PHE A 183 -22.94 -1.48 6.26
C PHE A 183 -22.60 -1.57 7.74
N THR A 184 -22.00 -0.53 8.30
CA THR A 184 -21.49 -0.56 9.69
C THR A 184 -22.58 -0.51 10.77
N ARG A 185 -23.85 -0.27 10.41
CA ARG A 185 -24.96 -0.12 11.36
C ARG A 185 -26.27 -0.78 10.90
N ALA A 186 -26.26 -1.49 9.78
CA ALA A 186 -27.48 -2.10 9.24
C ALA A 186 -27.59 -3.56 9.62
N GLU A 187 -28.81 -4.05 9.65
CA GLU A 187 -29.13 -5.45 9.87
C GLU A 187 -29.84 -5.98 8.63
N PHE A 188 -29.44 -7.17 8.20
CA PHE A 188 -30.08 -7.90 7.10
C PHE A 188 -30.79 -9.13 7.67
N GLU A 189 -31.95 -9.47 7.12
CA GLU A 189 -32.61 -10.75 7.44
C GLU A 189 -31.81 -11.94 6.90
N GLU A 190 -31.19 -11.75 5.74
CA GLU A 190 -30.40 -12.76 5.03
C GLU A 190 -29.10 -12.12 4.53
N GLN A 191 -28.01 -12.89 4.56
CA GLN A 191 -26.72 -12.45 4.04
C GLN A 191 -26.79 -12.30 2.52
N ILE A 192 -26.38 -11.14 2.02
CA ILE A 192 -26.38 -10.84 0.59
C ILE A 192 -24.94 -10.81 0.10
N GLU A 193 -24.65 -11.52 -0.98
CA GLU A 193 -23.34 -11.49 -1.63
C GLU A 193 -22.93 -10.06 -2.02
N GLY A 194 -21.66 -9.71 -1.76
CA GLY A 194 -21.12 -8.37 -1.98
C GLY A 194 -21.57 -7.31 -0.96
N CYS A 195 -22.37 -7.68 0.06
CA CYS A 195 -22.72 -6.83 1.19
C CYS A 195 -22.21 -7.41 2.50
N TYR A 196 -21.63 -6.55 3.34
CA TYR A 196 -21.03 -6.93 4.61
C TYR A 196 -21.54 -6.03 5.72
N THR A 197 -21.73 -6.58 6.92
CA THR A 197 -22.13 -5.83 8.12
C THR A 197 -20.97 -5.63 9.10
N SER A 198 -19.83 -6.28 8.85
CA SER A 198 -18.61 -6.18 9.62
C SER A 198 -17.45 -5.75 8.72
N GLU A 199 -16.59 -4.90 9.25
CA GLU A 199 -15.33 -4.49 8.62
C GLU A 199 -14.38 -5.67 8.43
N ASP A 200 -14.32 -6.59 9.41
CA ASP A 200 -13.50 -7.80 9.33
C ASP A 200 -13.90 -8.68 8.14
N ALA A 201 -15.21 -8.81 7.88
CA ALA A 201 -15.69 -9.62 6.78
C ALA A 201 -15.29 -9.04 5.41
N VAL A 202 -15.18 -7.71 5.29
CA VAL A 202 -14.66 -7.06 4.08
C VAL A 202 -13.16 -7.32 3.92
N LEU A 203 -12.41 -7.22 5.02
CA LEU A 203 -10.97 -7.48 5.01
C LEU A 203 -10.67 -8.93 4.64
N ASP A 204 -11.41 -9.88 5.21
CA ASP A 204 -11.27 -11.30 4.92
C ASP A 204 -11.66 -11.63 3.49
N HIS A 205 -12.69 -10.98 2.95
CA HIS A 205 -13.05 -11.10 1.54
C HIS A 205 -11.92 -10.64 0.61
N ILE A 206 -11.35 -9.45 0.86
CA ILE A 206 -10.25 -8.90 0.03
C ILE A 206 -9.01 -9.79 0.11
N LYS A 207 -8.66 -10.27 1.30
CA LYS A 207 -7.46 -11.10 1.54
C LYS A 207 -7.58 -12.49 0.88
N ASN A 208 -8.76 -13.10 0.96
CA ASN A 208 -9.00 -14.46 0.48
C ASN A 208 -9.64 -14.49 -0.90
N PHE A 209 -9.71 -13.35 -1.60
CA PHE A 209 -10.30 -13.29 -2.93
C PHE A 209 -9.55 -14.23 -3.88
N PRO A 210 -10.25 -15.08 -4.65
CA PRO A 210 -9.63 -16.07 -5.53
C PRO A 210 -8.67 -15.41 -6.52
N ASP A 211 -7.44 -15.91 -6.58
CA ASP A 211 -6.41 -15.41 -7.49
C ASP A 211 -6.55 -16.03 -8.89
N GLU A 212 -7.76 -15.97 -9.45
CA GLU A 212 -8.05 -16.50 -10.80
C GLU A 212 -7.42 -15.64 -11.90
N HIS A 213 -7.22 -14.34 -11.60
CA HIS A 213 -6.70 -13.34 -12.53
C HIS A 213 -5.70 -12.41 -11.83
N PRO A 214 -4.50 -12.91 -11.47
CA PRO A 214 -3.48 -12.10 -10.82
C PRO A 214 -3.07 -10.91 -11.67
N LEU A 215 -2.91 -9.75 -11.04
CA LEU A 215 -2.32 -8.56 -11.64
C LEU A 215 -0.81 -8.63 -11.54
N SER A 216 -0.12 -8.50 -12.68
CA SER A 216 1.33 -8.35 -12.70
C SER A 216 1.78 -7.06 -12.00
N ASP A 217 3.03 -7.02 -11.53
CA ASP A 217 3.58 -5.82 -10.88
C ASP A 217 3.50 -4.57 -11.77
N GLU A 218 3.67 -4.72 -13.08
CA GLU A 218 3.56 -3.63 -14.06
C GLU A 218 2.11 -3.14 -14.23
N GLU A 219 1.14 -4.06 -14.23
CA GLU A 219 -0.28 -3.69 -14.23
C GLU A 219 -0.67 -3.00 -12.92
N GLN A 220 -0.21 -3.50 -11.77
CA GLN A 220 -0.46 -2.87 -10.48
C GLN A 220 0.10 -1.44 -10.43
N LYS A 221 1.32 -1.21 -10.94
CA LYS A 221 1.91 0.13 -11.08
C LYS A 221 1.08 1.03 -11.99
N THR A 222 0.62 0.49 -13.13
CA THR A 222 -0.18 1.25 -14.10
C THR A 222 -1.54 1.65 -13.50
N VAL A 223 -2.22 0.72 -12.82
CA VAL A 223 -3.47 1.00 -12.11
C VAL A 223 -3.26 2.02 -11.00
N ALA A 224 -2.22 1.85 -10.18
CA ALA A 224 -1.88 2.77 -9.10
C ALA A 224 -1.61 4.19 -9.61
N ALA A 225 -0.85 4.33 -10.71
CA ALA A 225 -0.58 5.61 -11.34
C ALA A 225 -1.87 6.26 -11.86
N ALA A 226 -2.72 5.51 -12.56
CA ALA A 226 -4.01 6.01 -13.05
C ALA A 226 -4.92 6.48 -11.90
N LEU A 227 -5.01 5.70 -10.82
CA LEU A 227 -5.84 6.09 -9.66
C LEU A 227 -5.29 7.33 -8.95
N ALA A 228 -3.97 7.49 -8.87
CA ALA A 228 -3.35 8.67 -8.25
C ALA A 228 -3.67 9.98 -8.96
N GLU A 229 -3.93 9.96 -10.28
CA GLU A 229 -4.38 11.14 -11.06
C GLU A 229 -5.83 11.55 -10.75
N ARG A 230 -6.57 10.74 -9.98
CA ARG A 230 -8.01 10.87 -9.75
C ARG A 230 -8.40 11.14 -8.30
N LEU A 231 -7.42 11.40 -7.43
CA LEU A 231 -7.64 11.68 -6.02
C LEU A 231 -8.03 13.15 -5.76
#